data_AF-A0A5K1CN10-F1
#
_entry.id   AF-A0A5K1CN10-F1
#
_cell.length_a   1.000
_cell.length_b   1.000
_cell.length_c   1.000
_cell.angle_alpha   90.00
_cell.angle_beta   90.00
_cell.angle_gamma   90.00
#
_symmetry.space_group_name_H-M   'P 1'
#
loop_
_entity.id
_entity.type
_entity.pdbx_description
1 polymer ?
#
loop_
_entity_poly.entity_id
_entity_poly.type
_entity_poly.pdbx_seq_one_letter_code
_entity_poly.pdbx_strand_id
1 'polypeptide(L)'
;MFPAGSEAPMSGSVPREMVESLASLVRDVSAIAENCRGPFRKQACDLARRVKLLGPLFDELREGEDSGCAGDGRIDVAGFVSLESALEAAKDLLRSTNESSKLFQ
;
A
#
# COMPACT_ATOMS: atom_id res chain seq x y z
N MET A 1 -11.26 40.58 -27.31
CA MET A 1 -11.25 39.13 -27.62
C MET A 1 -10.19 38.52 -26.73
N PHE A 2 -10.58 38.08 -25.54
CA PHE A 2 -9.69 37.47 -24.56
C PHE A 2 -9.55 35.98 -24.90
N PRO A 3 -8.37 35.37 -24.78
CA PRO A 3 -8.21 33.95 -25.07
C PRO A 3 -8.95 33.14 -24.00
N ALA A 4 -9.77 32.20 -24.47
CA ALA A 4 -10.43 31.21 -23.63
C ALA A 4 -9.36 30.44 -22.84
N GLY A 5 -9.44 30.56 -21.51
CA GLY A 5 -8.64 29.77 -20.59
C GLY A 5 -8.84 28.29 -20.87
N SER A 6 -7.72 27.62 -21.12
CA SER A 6 -7.62 26.17 -21.13
C SER A 6 -7.88 25.65 -19.72
N GLU A 7 -9.14 25.43 -19.36
CA GLU A 7 -9.53 24.68 -18.17
C GLU A 7 -9.29 23.19 -18.49
N ALA A 8 -8.05 22.74 -18.29
CA ALA A 8 -7.78 21.32 -18.18
C ALA A 8 -8.32 20.87 -16.81
N PRO A 9 -9.20 19.85 -16.73
CA PRO A 9 -9.45 19.21 -15.45
C PRO A 9 -8.15 18.50 -15.09
N MET A 10 -7.39 19.07 -14.15
CA MET A 10 -6.37 18.35 -13.39
C MET A 10 -7.12 17.30 -12.59
N SER A 11 -7.40 16.17 -13.24
CA SER A 11 -8.00 15.00 -12.63
C SER A 11 -7.04 14.55 -11.53
N GLY A 12 -7.45 14.77 -10.28
CA GLY A 12 -6.75 14.31 -9.09
C GLY A 12 -6.88 12.80 -8.95
N SER A 13 -6.43 12.05 -9.94
CA SER A 13 -6.37 10.61 -9.92
C SER A 13 -5.14 10.16 -9.15
N VAL A 14 -5.28 9.09 -8.35
CA VAL A 14 -4.12 8.43 -7.75
C VAL A 14 -3.25 7.92 -8.90
N PRO A 15 -1.93 8.15 -8.88
CA PRO A 15 -1.05 7.58 -9.88
C PRO A 15 -1.22 6.06 -9.88
N ARG A 16 -1.57 5.46 -11.03
CA ARG A 16 -1.71 4.00 -11.15
C ARG A 16 -0.45 3.27 -10.66
N GLU A 17 0.72 3.85 -10.91
CA GLU A 17 2.01 3.37 -10.43
C GLU A 17 2.07 3.23 -8.90
N MET A 18 1.46 4.18 -8.16
CA MET A 18 1.40 4.14 -6.69
C MET A 18 0.47 3.02 -6.21
N VAL A 19 -0.68 2.84 -6.87
CA VAL A 19 -1.63 1.76 -6.56
C VAL A 19 -0.97 0.39 -6.80
N GLU A 20 -0.24 0.25 -7.91
CA GLU A 20 0.51 -0.96 -8.24
C GLU A 20 1.65 -1.23 -7.25
N SER A 21 2.41 -0.19 -6.88
CA SER A 21 3.47 -0.28 -5.86
C SER A 21 2.92 -0.77 -4.53
N LEU A 22 1.84 -0.16 -4.04
CA LEU A 22 1.16 -0.55 -2.81
C LEU A 22 0.62 -1.98 -2.85
N ALA A 23 -0.03 -2.37 -3.96
CA ALA A 23 -0.50 -3.74 -4.15
C ALA A 23 0.64 -4.77 -4.18
N SER A 24 1.81 -4.39 -4.72
CA SER A 24 3.02 -5.22 -4.65
C SER A 24 3.54 -5.33 -3.22
N LEU A 25 3.66 -4.21 -2.50
CA LEU A 25 4.13 -4.19 -1.11
C LEU A 25 3.22 -5.01 -0.19
N VAL A 26 1.90 -4.94 -0.36
CA VAL A 26 0.92 -5.75 0.38
C VAL A 26 1.18 -7.24 0.19
N ARG A 27 1.45 -7.68 -1.04
CA ARG A 27 1.76 -9.07 -1.35
C ARG A 27 3.09 -9.50 -0.73
N ASP A 28 4.13 -8.67 -0.87
CA ASP A 28 5.45 -8.95 -0.32
C ASP A 28 5.43 -9.06 1.20
N VAL A 29 4.85 -8.06 1.88
CA VAL A 29 4.70 -8.04 3.35
C VAL A 29 3.92 -9.26 3.81
N SER A 30 2.83 -9.61 3.13
CA SER A 30 2.04 -10.80 3.46
C SER A 30 2.83 -12.09 3.32
N ALA A 31 3.59 -12.25 2.22
CA ALA A 31 4.39 -13.44 1.97
C ALA A 31 5.53 -13.61 2.99
N ILE A 32 6.23 -12.52 3.33
CA ILE A 32 7.30 -12.57 4.34
C ILE A 32 6.72 -12.88 5.71
N ALA A 33 5.62 -12.22 6.08
CA ALA A 33 4.96 -12.41 7.36
C ALA A 33 4.39 -13.83 7.57
N GLU A 34 3.94 -14.49 6.51
CA GLU A 34 3.54 -15.91 6.55
C GLU A 34 4.72 -16.85 6.76
N ASN A 35 5.88 -16.50 6.22
CA ASN A 35 7.10 -17.28 6.36
C ASN A 35 7.89 -16.97 7.65
N CYS A 36 7.47 -15.97 8.44
CA CYS A 36 8.10 -15.66 9.72
C CYS A 36 7.99 -16.85 10.69
N ARG A 37 9.15 -17.35 11.13
CA ARG A 37 9.28 -18.38 12.16
C ARG A 37 9.79 -17.72 13.45
N GLY A 38 9.22 -18.09 14.59
CA GLY A 38 9.66 -17.58 15.90
C GLY A 38 8.60 -16.78 16.68
N PRO A 39 9.01 -16.05 17.73
CA PRO A 39 8.09 -15.43 18.71
C PRO A 39 7.22 -14.33 18.09
N PHE A 40 7.70 -13.70 17.02
CA PHE A 40 6.99 -12.63 16.30
C PHE A 40 5.99 -13.16 15.27
N ARG A 41 5.87 -14.48 15.06
CA ARG A 41 4.96 -15.09 14.07
C ARG A 41 3.52 -14.62 14.23
N LYS A 42 3.02 -14.54 15.47
CA LYS A 42 1.63 -14.11 15.72
C LYS A 42 1.40 -12.67 15.23
N GLN A 43 2.31 -11.77 15.58
CA GLN A 43 2.24 -10.36 15.19
C GLN A 43 2.43 -10.19 13.67
N ALA A 44 3.33 -10.97 13.06
CA ALA A 44 3.52 -11.00 11.62
C ALA A 44 2.25 -11.49 10.89
N CYS A 45 1.66 -12.62 11.33
CA CYS A 45 0.40 -13.11 10.76
C CYS A 45 -0.77 -12.12 10.96
N ASP A 46 -0.84 -11.45 12.10
CA ASP A 46 -1.86 -10.43 12.37
C ASP A 46 -1.69 -9.22 11.43
N LEU A 47 -0.46 -8.78 11.20
CA LEU A 47 -0.14 -7.75 10.22
C LEU A 47 -0.51 -8.19 8.81
N ALA A 48 -0.13 -9.40 8.39
CA ALA A 48 -0.47 -9.95 7.08
C ALA A 48 -1.98 -9.96 6.85
N ARG A 49 -2.77 -10.39 7.84
CA ARG A 49 -4.23 -10.38 7.73
C ARG A 49 -4.78 -8.97 7.55
N ARG A 50 -4.26 -7.98 8.28
CA ARG A 50 -4.70 -6.58 8.15
C ARG A 50 -4.31 -5.97 6.81
N VAL A 51 -3.08 -6.23 6.36
CA VAL A 51 -2.55 -5.72 5.09
C VAL A 51 -3.29 -6.33 3.89
N LYS A 52 -3.67 -7.61 3.96
CA LYS A 52 -4.50 -8.27 2.93
C LYS A 52 -5.89 -7.66 2.78
N LEU A 53 -6.47 -7.06 3.83
CA LEU A 53 -7.76 -6.38 3.72
C LEU A 53 -7.70 -5.13 2.85
N LEU A 54 -6.50 -4.61 2.56
CA LEU A 54 -6.31 -3.51 1.63
C LEU A 54 -6.33 -3.98 0.16
N GLY A 55 -6.24 -5.28 -0.11
CA GLY A 55 -6.27 -5.84 -1.47
C GLY A 55 -7.49 -5.39 -2.28
N PRO A 56 -8.72 -5.57 -1.78
CA PRO A 56 -9.95 -5.11 -2.44
C PRO A 56 -9.94 -3.60 -2.75
N LEU A 57 -9.41 -2.77 -1.83
CA LEU A 57 -9.28 -1.34 -2.05
C LEU A 57 -8.36 -1.03 -3.24
N PHE A 58 -7.23 -1.72 -3.36
CA PHE A 58 -6.33 -1.52 -4.51
C PHE A 58 -6.88 -2.08 -5.81
N ASP A 59 -7.63 -3.18 -5.77
CA ASP A 59 -8.30 -3.73 -6.94
C ASP A 59 -9.39 -2.76 -7.46
N GLU A 60 -10.19 -2.18 -6.57
CA GLU A 60 -11.18 -1.13 -6.91
C GLU A 60 -10.51 0.11 -7.52
N LEU A 61 -9.39 0.57 -6.94
CA LEU A 61 -8.61 1.71 -7.46
C LEU A 61 -7.94 1.41 -8.81
N ARG A 62 -7.63 0.14 -9.11
CA ARG A 62 -7.04 -0.29 -10.39
C ARG A 62 -8.07 -0.37 -11.51
N GLU A 63 -9.27 -0.86 -11.18
CA GLU A 63 -10.37 -1.07 -12.12
C GLU A 63 -11.16 0.22 -12.41
N GLY A 64 -11.14 1.19 -11.50
CA GLY A 64 -11.75 2.49 -11.71
C GLY A 64 -10.91 3.44 -12.55
N GLU A 65 -11.44 3.95 -13.66
CA GLU A 65 -10.92 5.17 -14.31
C GLU A 65 -11.30 6.44 -13.52
N ASP A 66 -12.37 6.40 -12.70
CA ASP A 66 -12.86 7.50 -11.85
C ASP A 66 -13.77 6.98 -10.71
N SER A 67 -13.59 5.73 -10.28
CA SER A 67 -14.52 5.06 -9.37
C SER A 67 -14.33 5.51 -7.92
N GLY A 68 -15.03 6.58 -7.54
CA GLY A 68 -15.85 6.54 -6.33
C GLY A 68 -15.17 6.55 -4.95
N CYS A 69 -13.85 6.72 -4.81
CA CYS A 69 -13.28 7.17 -3.52
C CYS A 69 -13.64 8.64 -3.20
N ALA A 70 -14.40 9.31 -4.08
CA ALA A 70 -15.05 10.60 -3.87
C ALA A 70 -16.26 10.50 -2.89
N GLY A 71 -16.05 9.94 -1.70
CA GLY A 71 -16.79 10.39 -0.53
C GLY A 71 -16.14 11.68 -0.04
N ASP A 72 -16.65 12.82 -0.51
CA ASP A 72 -16.10 14.17 -0.30
C ASP A 72 -14.71 14.43 -0.95
N GLY A 73 -14.63 14.22 -2.26
CA GLY A 73 -13.93 15.16 -3.16
C GLY A 73 -12.41 15.34 -3.12
N ARG A 74 -11.64 14.61 -2.30
CA ARG A 74 -10.16 14.57 -2.43
C ARG A 74 -9.62 13.19 -2.12
N ILE A 75 -9.01 12.56 -3.11
CA ILE A 75 -8.20 11.38 -2.83
C ILE A 75 -6.93 11.84 -2.11
N ASP A 76 -6.73 11.37 -0.88
CA ASP A 76 -5.59 11.75 -0.04
C ASP A 76 -4.32 11.02 -0.50
N VAL A 77 -3.68 11.57 -1.53
CA VAL A 77 -2.38 11.10 -2.03
C VAL A 77 -1.33 11.05 -0.90
N ALA A 78 -1.39 11.96 0.08
CA ALA A 78 -0.48 11.94 1.21
C ALA A 78 -0.72 10.73 2.11
N GLY A 79 -1.97 10.31 2.28
CA GLY A 79 -2.34 9.06 2.94
C GLY A 79 -1.74 7.83 2.26
N PHE A 80 -1.80 7.76 0.92
CA PHE A 80 -1.21 6.66 0.16
C PHE A 80 0.33 6.65 0.22
N VAL A 81 0.98 7.81 0.13
CA VAL A 81 2.44 7.92 0.31
C VAL A 81 2.87 7.50 1.73
N SER A 82 2.11 7.90 2.75
CA SER A 82 2.36 7.48 4.13
C SER A 82 2.16 5.97 4.31
N LEU A 83 1.16 5.39 3.62
CA LEU A 83 0.90 3.96 3.65
C LEU A 83 2.02 3.17 2.96
N GLU A 84 2.52 3.66 1.83
CA GLU A 84 3.65 3.05 1.11
C GLU A 84 4.90 3.00 1.99
N SER A 85 5.25 4.14 2.59
CA SER A 85 6.39 4.25 3.52
C SER A 85 6.23 3.31 4.72
N ALA A 86 5.01 3.18 5.27
CA ALA A 86 4.73 2.29 6.39
C ALA A 86 4.85 0.81 6.00
N LEU A 87 4.39 0.44 4.81
CA LEU A 87 4.52 -0.94 4.29
C LEU A 87 5.97 -1.29 3.97
N GLU A 88 6.77 -0.35 3.45
CA GLU A 88 8.21 -0.56 3.27
C GLU A 88 8.93 -0.77 4.60
N ALA A 89 8.69 0.08 5.60
CA ALA A 89 9.26 -0.09 6.92
C ALA A 89 8.85 -1.42 7.56
N ALA A 90 7.60 -1.84 7.39
CA ALA A 90 7.12 -3.14 7.85
C ALA A 90 7.81 -4.31 7.13
N LYS A 91 8.02 -4.22 5.81
CA LYS A 91 8.75 -5.20 5.01
C LYS A 91 10.18 -5.37 5.52
N ASP A 92 10.88 -4.27 5.77
CA ASP A 92 12.27 -4.28 6.25
C ASP A 92 12.38 -4.81 7.68
N LEU A 93 11.43 -4.48 8.55
CA LEU A 93 11.34 -5.05 9.89
C LEU A 93 11.13 -6.57 9.85
N LEU A 94 10.20 -7.05 9.00
CA LEU A 94 9.95 -8.49 8.84
C LEU A 94 11.18 -9.22 8.29
N ARG A 95 11.92 -8.61 7.35
CA ARG A 95 13.18 -9.16 6.84
C ARG A 95 14.24 -9.24 7.93
N SER A 96 14.50 -8.14 8.64
CA SER A 96 15.53 -8.11 9.70
C SER A 96 15.23 -9.10 10.83
N THR A 97 13.97 -9.22 11.25
CA THR A 97 13.57 -10.20 12.26
C THR A 97 13.70 -11.65 11.77
N ASN A 98 13.37 -11.93 10.50
CA ASN A 98 13.53 -13.28 9.93
C ASN A 98 15.00 -13.66 9.69
N GLU A 99 15.87 -12.71 9.32
CA GLU A 99 17.31 -12.94 9.14
C GLU A 99 18.07 -13.05 10.48
N SER A 100 17.63 -12.32 11.51
CA SER A 100 18.23 -12.38 12.86
C SER A 100 18.04 -13.71 13.59
N SER A 101 17.20 -14.62 13.06
CA SER A 101 17.09 -16.00 13.56
C SER A 101 18.37 -16.83 13.36
N LYS A 102 19.39 -16.31 12.66
CA LYS A 102 20.74 -16.92 12.58
C LYS A 102 21.70 -16.51 13.71
N LEU A 103 21.30 -15.62 14.64
CA LEU A 103 22.18 -15.06 15.68
C LEU A 103 22.11 -15.78 17.05
N PHE A 104 21.33 -16.85 17.19
CA PHE A 104 21.28 -17.66 18.41
C PHE A 104 21.48 -19.15 18.09
N GLN A 105 22.60 -19.50 17.49
CA GLN A 105 23.08 -20.88 17.46
C GLN A 105 24.53 -20.95 17.93
#